data_AF-A0A3M1N061-F1
#
_entry.id   AF-A0A3M1N061-F1
#
_cell.length_a   1.000
_cell.length_b   1.000
_cell.length_c   1.000
_cell.angle_alpha   90.00
_cell.angle_beta   90.00
_cell.angle_gamma   90.00
#
_symmetry.space_group_name_H-M   'P 1'
#
loop_
_entity.id
_entity.type
_entity.pdbx_description
1 polymer ?
#
loop_
_entity_poly.entity_id
_entity_poly.type
_entity_poly.pdbx_seq_one_letter_code
_entity_poly.pdbx_strand_id
1 'polypeptide(L)' 'MQVLLMMGPPGAGKGTQARRLIQEYGWAYLATGDLLRQEIQAGTPLGQNIQALVEGGKLI' A
#
# COMPACT_ATOMS: atom_id res chain seq x y z
N MET A 1 16.25 -9.70 11.84
CA MET A 1 15.36 -8.84 11.04
C MET A 1 13.93 -9.33 11.23
N GLN A 2 13.02 -8.47 11.68
CA GLN A 2 11.62 -8.83 11.92
C GLN A 2 10.73 -8.16 10.87
N VAL A 3 9.73 -8.89 10.36
CA VAL A 3 8.76 -8.39 9.39
C VAL A 3 7.37 -8.73 9.90
N LEU A 4 6.50 -7.72 10.00
CA LEU A 4 5.09 -7.89 10.34
C LEU A 4 4.24 -7.68 9.10
N LEU A 5 3.50 -8.71 8.70
CA LEU A 5 2.49 -8.62 7.66
C LEU A 5 1.11 -8.35 8.29
N MET A 6 0.46 -7.25 7.90
CA MET A 6 -0.87 -6.90 8.37
C MET A 6 -1.92 -7.22 7.31
N MET A 7 -2.83 -8.15 7.60
CA MET A 7 -3.90 -8.57 6.69
C MET A 7 -5.28 -8.25 7.25
N GLY A 8 -6.28 -8.08 6.37
CA GLY A 8 -7.65 -7.75 6.73
C GLY A 8 -8.38 -7.00 5.62
N PRO A 9 -9.72 -6.92 5.64
CA PRO A 9 -10.49 -6.30 4.59
C PRO A 9 -10.21 -4.78 4.48
N PRO A 10 -10.64 -4.13 3.37
CA PRO A 10 -10.69 -2.67 3.28
C PRO A 10 -11.46 -2.10 4.48
N GLY A 11 -10.96 -1.00 5.08
CA GLY A 11 -11.59 -0.39 6.26
C GLY A 11 -11.28 -1.06 7.61
N ALA A 12 -10.61 -2.22 7.66
CA ALA A 12 -10.28 -2.90 8.92
C ALA A 12 -9.28 -2.18 9.86
N GLY A 13 -8.85 -0.97 9.52
CA GLY A 13 -7.96 -0.16 10.38
C GLY A 13 -6.48 -0.54 10.35
N LYS A 14 -6.03 -1.36 9.39
CA LYS A 14 -4.61 -1.79 9.26
C LYS A 14 -3.62 -0.61 9.28
N GLY A 15 -3.88 0.42 8.47
CA GLY A 15 -3.03 1.61 8.39
C GLY A 15 -2.98 2.39 9.70
N THR A 16 -4.10 2.47 10.43
CA THR A 16 -4.17 3.10 11.75
C THR A 16 -3.29 2.37 12.75
N GLN A 17 -3.35 1.04 12.78
CA GLN A 17 -2.52 0.22 13.67
C GLN A 17 -1.05 0.26 13.27
N ALA A 18 -0.74 0.20 11.97
CA ALA A 18 0.63 0.33 11.48
C ALA A 18 1.29 1.64 11.93
N ARG A 19 0.58 2.77 11.85
CA ARG A 19 1.09 4.07 12.33
C ARG A 19 1.45 4.06 13.81
N ARG A 20 0.66 3.40 14.66
CA ARG A 20 0.96 3.25 16.09
C ARG A 20 2.23 2.44 16.30
N LEU A 21 2.39 1.32 15.59
CA LEU A 21 3.59 0.48 15.67
C LEU A 21 4.86 1.23 15.21
N ILE A 22 4.76 2.04 14.16
CA ILE A 22 5.88 2.91 13.72
C ILE A 22 6.27 3.89 14.84
N GLN A 23 5.29 4.53 15.49
CA GLN A 23 5.55 5.50 16.56
C GLN A 23 6.18 4.85 17.79
N GLU A 24 5.74 3.65 18.15
CA GLU A 24 6.20 2.95 19.35
C GLU A 24 7.57 2.27 19.15
N TYR A 25 7.82 1.70 17.98
CA TYR A 25 9.00 0.86 17.72
C TYR A 25 9.97 1.42 16.68
N GLY A 26 9.68 2.57 16.05
CA GLY A 26 10.52 3.17 15.02
C GLY A 26 10.63 2.33 13.73
N TRP A 27 9.64 1.48 13.46
CA TRP A 27 9.68 0.58 12.32
C TRP A 27 9.47 1.29 10.99
N ALA A 28 10.11 0.75 9.94
CA ALA A 28 9.78 1.14 8.57
C ALA A 28 8.40 0.62 8.18
N TYR A 29 7.67 1.41 7.38
CA TYR A 29 6.35 1.06 6.88
C TYR A 29 6.36 0.94 5.37
N LEU A 30 5.77 -0.15 4.89
CA LEU A 30 5.61 -0.44 3.48
C LEU A 30 4.16 -0.84 3.22
N ALA A 31 3.52 -0.15 2.29
CA ALA A 31 2.19 -0.50 1.81
C ALA A 31 2.17 -0.55 0.29
N THR A 32 1.85 -1.71 -0.26
CA THR A 32 1.73 -1.92 -1.70
C THR A 32 0.76 -0.93 -2.35
N GLY A 33 -0.36 -0.62 -1.68
CA GLY A 33 -1.30 0.38 -2.19
C GLY A 33 -0.67 1.76 -2.38
N ASP A 34 0.23 2.20 -1.49
CA ASP A 34 0.91 3.50 -1.62
C ASP A 34 1.93 3.48 -2.77
N LEU A 35 2.72 2.41 -2.88
CA LEU A 35 3.69 2.23 -3.97
C LEU A 35 3.01 2.22 -5.35
N LEU A 36 1.91 1.47 -5.48
CA LEU A 36 1.16 1.38 -6.74
C LEU A 36 0.59 2.76 -7.13
N ARG A 37 0.04 3.51 -6.16
CA ARG A 37 -0.45 4.88 -6.40
C ARG A 37 0.66 5.85 -6.79
N GLN A 38 1.85 5.71 -6.19
CA GLN A 38 3.02 6.51 -6.56
C GLN A 38 3.44 6.26 -8.00
N GLU A 39 3.49 5.01 -8.44
CA GLU A 39 3.81 4.68 -9.85
C GLU A 39 2.78 5.27 -10.82
N ILE A 40 1.49 5.17 -10.50
CA ILE A 40 0.42 5.80 -11.30
C ILE A 40 0.63 7.32 -11.38
N GLN A 41 0.84 7.97 -10.24
CA GLN A 41 1.05 9.43 -10.18
C GLN A 41 2.31 9.89 -10.92
N ALA A 42 3.37 9.09 -10.88
CA ALA A 42 4.61 9.35 -11.59
C ALA A 42 4.51 9.09 -13.11
N GLY A 43 3.40 8.51 -13.59
CA GLY A 43 3.17 8.23 -15.01
C GLY A 43 4.16 7.25 -15.61
N THR A 44 4.77 6.39 -14.79
CA THR A 44 5.76 5.41 -15.26
C THR A 44 5.08 4.38 -16.17
N PRO A 45 5.84 3.66 -17.03
CA PRO A 45 5.28 2.56 -17.82
C PRO A 45 4.57 1.51 -16.95
N LEU A 46 5.10 1.27 -15.75
CA LEU A 46 4.45 0.42 -14.75
C LEU A 46 3.14 1.06 -14.23
N GLY A 47 3.18 2.33 -13.87
CA GLY A 47 2.01 3.11 -13.44
C GLY A 47 0.85 3.08 -14.42
N GLN A 48 1.14 3.21 -15.73
CA GLN A 48 0.13 3.14 -16.79
C GLN A 48 -0.54 1.75 -16.84
N ASN A 49 0.25 0.68 -16.71
CA ASN A 49 -0.27 -0.69 -16.66
C ASN A 49 -1.14 -0.92 -15.40
N ILE A 50 -0.70 -0.41 -14.25
CA ILE A 50 -1.45 -0.49 -12.99
C ILE A 50 -2.77 0.28 -13.13
N GLN A 51 -2.73 1.49 -13.69
CA GLN A 51 -3.92 2.32 -13.89
C GLN A 51 -4.98 1.60 -14.73
N ALA A 52 -4.57 0.98 -15.85
CA ALA A 52 -5.49 0.21 -16.70
C ALA A 52 -6.14 -0.98 -15.95
N LEU A 53 -5.42 -1.61 -15.03
CA LEU A 53 -5.96 -2.69 -14.20
C LEU A 53 -6.97 -2.18 -13.15
N VAL A 54 -6.69 -1.04 -12.53
CA VAL A 54 -7.57 -0.39 -11.55
C VAL A 54 -8.87 0.05 -12.23
N GLU A 55 -8.78 0.74 -13.37
CA GLU A 55 -9.93 1.20 -14.16
C GLU A 55 -10.78 0.02 -14.66
N GLY A 56 -10.14 -1.10 -14.99
CA GLY A 56 -10.81 -2.35 -15.37
C GLY A 56 -11.39 -3.16 -14.21
N GLY A 57 -11.30 -2.68 -12.96
CA GLY A 57 -11.79 -3.40 -11.77
C GLY A 57 -11.04 -4.69 -11.45
N LYS A 58 -9.85 -4.89 -12.04
CA LYS A 58 -9.00 -6.08 -11.83
C LYS A 58 -8.01 -5.90 -10.68
N LEU A 59 -7.84 -4.67 -10.22
CA LEU A 59 -6.92 -4.29 -9.15
C LEU A 59 -7.55 -3.18 -8.30
N ILE A 60 -8.39 -3.57 -7.36
CA ILE A 60 -8.90 -2.75 -6.24
C ILE A 60 -9.46 -3.68 -5.16
#